data_AF-A0ABD5DJ92-F1
#
_entry.id   AF-A0ABD5DJ92-F1
#
_cell.length_a   1.000
_cell.length_b   1.000
_cell.length_c   1.000
_cell.angle_alpha   90.00
_cell.angle_beta   90.00
_cell.angle_gamma   90.00
#
_symmetry.space_group_name_H-M   'P 1'
#
loop_
_entity.id
_entity.type
_entity.pdbx_description
1 polymer ?
#
loop_
_entity_poly.entity_id
_entity_poly.type
_entity_poly.pdbx_seq_one_letter_code
_entity_poly.pdbx_strand_id
1 'polypeptide(L)' 'SMMAAEKTLAILQSAFADFPADRYPAVSHAIEAHSFSAAIPPRTLEAKIVQDADRLESLGAIGLARVFAVAGALNTILF' A
#
# COMPACT_ATOMS: atom_id res chain seq x y z
N SER A 1 -1.19 -5.69 -1.29
CA SER A 1 -1.46 -7.15 -1.33
C SER A 1 -2.25 -7.49 -2.59
N MET A 2 -2.27 -8.75 -3.04
CA MET A 2 -3.02 -9.16 -4.25
C MET A 2 -4.52 -8.82 -4.16
N MET A 3 -5.16 -9.12 -3.04
CA MET A 3 -6.58 -8.78 -2.83
C MET A 3 -6.87 -7.27 -2.92
N ALA A 4 -5.95 -6.43 -2.44
CA ALA A 4 -6.09 -4.98 -2.54
C ALA A 4 -5.98 -4.51 -3.99
N ALA A 5 -5.06 -5.09 -4.75
CA ALA A 5 -4.87 -4.75 -6.16
C ALA A 5 -6.09 -5.14 -7.01
N GLU A 6 -6.62 -6.36 -6.84
CA GLU A 6 -7.86 -6.80 -7.50
C GLU A 6 -9.03 -5.86 -7.20
N LYS A 7 -9.21 -5.50 -5.92
CA LYS A 7 -10.28 -4.57 -5.52
C LYS A 7 -10.08 -3.18 -6.12
N THR A 8 -8.85 -2.69 -6.19
CA THR A 8 -8.57 -1.40 -6.84
C THR A 8 -8.88 -1.45 -8.33
N LEU A 9 -8.57 -2.53 -9.04
CA LEU A 9 -8.92 -2.66 -10.46
C LEU A 9 -10.44 -2.63 -10.67
N ALA A 10 -11.21 -3.32 -9.83
CA ALA A 10 -12.67 -3.27 -9.88
C ALA A 10 -13.22 -1.84 -9.65
N ILE A 11 -12.63 -1.09 -8.71
CA ILE A 11 -13.00 0.31 -8.45
C ILE A 11 -12.62 1.21 -9.63
N LEU A 12 -11.42 1.06 -10.20
CA LEU A 12 -11.00 1.86 -11.36
C LEU A 12 -11.93 1.65 -12.55
N GLN A 13 -12.30 0.40 -12.83
CA GLN A 13 -13.20 0.06 -13.93
C GLN A 13 -14.62 0.59 -13.74
N SER A 14 -15.13 0.64 -12.49
CA SER A 14 -16.51 1.04 -12.21
C SER A 14 -16.70 2.52 -11.93
N ALA A 15 -15.72 3.17 -11.30
CA ALA A 15 -15.82 4.55 -10.83
C ALA A 15 -14.98 5.55 -11.65
N PHE A 16 -14.03 5.09 -12.47
CA PHE A 16 -13.11 5.95 -13.22
C PHE A 16 -13.09 5.58 -14.71
N ALA A 17 -14.18 5.87 -15.42
CA ALA A 17 -14.34 5.55 -16.85
C ALA A 17 -13.24 6.14 -17.75
N ASP A 18 -12.69 7.30 -17.38
CA ASP A 18 -11.63 7.98 -18.14
C ASP A 18 -10.22 7.52 -17.75
N PHE A 19 -10.08 6.61 -16.77
CA PHE A 19 -8.77 6.13 -16.37
C PHE A 19 -8.19 5.18 -17.45
N PRO A 20 -6.95 5.43 -17.93
CA PRO A 20 -6.39 4.63 -19.00
C PRO A 20 -6.20 3.16 -18.59
N ALA A 21 -6.86 2.24 -19.29
CA ALA A 21 -6.83 0.81 -19.00
C ALA A 21 -5.43 0.17 -19.19
N ASP A 22 -4.59 0.77 -20.03
CA ASP A 22 -3.19 0.39 -20.22
C ASP A 22 -2.34 0.58 -18.95
N ARG A 23 -2.79 1.43 -18.02
CA ARG A 23 -2.10 1.67 -16.73
C ARG A 23 -2.52 0.70 -15.63
N TYR A 24 -3.59 -0.08 -15.82
CA TYR A 24 -4.04 -1.05 -14.82
C TYR A 24 -2.95 -2.03 -14.36
N PRO A 25 -2.13 -2.63 -15.25
CA PRO A 25 -1.07 -3.55 -14.80
C PRO A 25 -0.04 -2.86 -13.91
N ALA A 26 0.33 -1.61 -14.21
CA ALA A 26 1.29 -0.85 -13.43
C ALA A 26 0.74 -0.48 -12.04
N VAL A 27 -0.53 -0.08 -11.97
CA VAL A 27 -1.22 0.22 -10.71
C VAL A 27 -1.37 -1.04 -9.85
N SER A 28 -1.82 -2.15 -10.43
CA SER A 28 -1.96 -3.44 -9.73
C SER A 28 -0.64 -3.84 -9.09
N HIS A 29 0.44 -3.81 -9.87
CA HIS A 29 1.77 -4.16 -9.40
C HIS A 29 2.28 -3.21 -8.30
N ALA A 30 2.03 -1.90 -8.38
CA ALA A 30 2.41 -0.96 -7.31
C ALA A 30 1.67 -1.29 -5.99
N ILE A 31 0.39 -1.65 -6.07
CA ILE A 31 -0.43 -2.02 -4.90
C ILE A 31 -0.04 -3.39 -4.33
N GLU A 32 0.40 -4.32 -5.18
CA GLU A 32 0.95 -5.59 -4.73
C GLU A 32 2.30 -5.41 -4.04
N ALA A 33 3.21 -4.64 -4.66
CA ALA A 33 4.61 -4.56 -4.28
C ALA A 33 4.93 -3.55 -3.17
N HIS A 34 4.06 -2.58 -2.86
CA HIS A 34 4.38 -1.61 -1.78
C HIS A 34 4.43 -2.28 -0.40
N SER A 35 3.61 -3.31 -0.18
CA SER A 35 3.50 -3.97 1.12
C SER A 35 4.80 -4.69 1.51
N PHE A 36 5.34 -4.36 2.69
CA PHE A 36 6.55 -5.00 3.21
C PHE A 36 6.40 -6.51 3.40
N SER A 37 5.25 -6.97 3.92
CA SER A 37 4.99 -8.38 4.21
C SER A 37 4.77 -9.24 2.97
N ALA A 38 4.42 -8.63 1.83
CA ALA A 38 4.22 -9.36 0.58
C ALA A 38 5.54 -9.84 -0.04
N ALA A 39 6.68 -9.24 0.32
CA ALA A 39 8.01 -9.56 -0.22
C ALA A 39 8.10 -9.54 -1.77
N ILE A 40 7.25 -8.74 -2.43
CA ILE A 40 7.25 -8.56 -3.88
C ILE A 40 8.15 -7.37 -4.23
N PRO A 41 9.18 -7.53 -5.08
CA PRO A 41 10.07 -6.44 -5.43
C PRO A 41 9.40 -5.44 -6.40
N PRO A 42 9.43 -4.13 -6.13
CA PRO A 42 8.90 -3.12 -7.04
C PRO A 42 9.81 -2.97 -8.28
N ARG A 43 9.28 -3.37 -9.43
CA ARG A 43 9.95 -3.32 -10.75
C ARG A 43 9.91 -1.95 -11.44
N THR A 44 8.84 -1.18 -11.26
CA THR A 44 8.66 0.13 -11.91
C THR A 44 9.07 1.28 -11.00
N LEU A 45 9.32 2.46 -11.57
CA LEU A 45 9.67 3.65 -10.79
C LEU A 45 8.51 4.08 -9.89
N GLU A 46 7.29 4.02 -10.41
CA GLU A 46 6.06 4.35 -9.68
C GLU A 46 5.85 3.40 -8.51
N ALA A 47 6.07 2.10 -8.69
CA ALA A 47 5.96 1.13 -7.61
C ALA A 47 7.01 1.36 -6.51
N LYS A 48 8.23 1.79 -6.88
CA LYS A 48 9.28 2.18 -5.93
C LYS A 48 8.90 3.42 -5.14
N ILE A 49 8.41 4.47 -5.82
CA ILE A 49 7.96 5.71 -5.19
C ILE A 49 6.83 5.43 -4.20
N VAL A 50 5.84 4.63 -4.58
CA VAL A 50 4.71 4.26 -3.69
C VAL A 50 5.21 3.44 -2.51
N GLN A 51 6.11 2.48 -2.72
CA GLN A 51 6.71 1.70 -1.64
C GLN A 51 7.47 2.58 -0.64
N ASP A 52 8.26 3.53 -1.13
CA ASP A 52 9.02 4.43 -0.26
C ASP A 52 8.09 5.36 0.52
N ALA A 53 7.05 5.91 -0.12
CA ALA A 53 6.07 6.76 0.55
C ALA A 53 5.32 6.02 1.68
N ASP A 54 4.87 4.80 1.44
CA ASP A 54 4.19 3.95 2.43
C ASP A 54 5.10 3.63 3.64
N ARG A 55 6.37 3.34 3.38
CA ARG A 55 7.35 3.07 4.43
C ARG A 55 7.70 4.30 5.25
N LEU A 56 7.86 5.47 4.59
CA LEU A 56 8.14 6.72 5.28
C LEU A 56 7.02 7.11 6.24
N GLU A 57 5.76 6.81 5.89
CA GLU A 57 4.59 7.07 6.72
C GLU A 57 4.56 6.22 8.01
N SER A 58 5.24 5.06 7.99
CA SER A 58 5.43 4.20 9.17
C SER A 58 6.59 4.63 10.08
N LEU A 59 7.33 5.67 9.71
CA LEU A 59 8.47 6.20 10.49
C LEU A 59 8.13 7.53 11.19
N GLY A 60 9.08 8.03 11.98
CA GLY A 60 8.98 9.34 12.63
C GLY A 60 7.88 9.43 13.69
N ALA A 61 7.46 10.66 14.00
CA ALA A 61 6.49 10.93 15.05
C ALA A 61 5.11 10.26 14.79
N ILE A 62 4.67 10.23 13.54
CA ILE A 62 3.40 9.60 13.15
C ILE A 62 3.51 8.07 13.30
N GLY A 63 4.61 7.48 12.81
CA GLY A 63 4.88 6.05 12.99
C GLY A 63 4.87 5.64 14.46
N LEU A 64 5.55 6.41 15.32
CA LEU A 64 5.54 6.18 16.77
C LEU A 64 4.13 6.25 17.36
N ALA A 65 3.37 7.32 17.05
CA ALA A 65 2.00 7.45 17.52
C ALA A 65 1.12 6.27 17.08
N ARG A 66 1.32 5.77 15.85
CA ARG A 66 0.61 4.59 15.35
C ARG A 66 0.95 3.32 16.10
N VAL A 67 2.22 3.10 16.47
CA VAL A 67 2.63 1.95 17.29
C VAL A 67 1.85 1.91 18.61
N PHE A 68 1.79 3.03 19.34
CA PHE A 68 1.01 3.11 20.58
C PHE A 68 -0.48 2.90 20.34
N ALA A 69 -1.06 3.54 19.31
CA ALA A 69 -2.48 3.42 19.01
C ALA A 69 -2.89 1.98 18.64
N VAL A 70 -2.09 1.30 17.81
CA VAL A 70 -2.34 -0.08 17.39
C VAL A 70 -2.13 -1.05 18.55
N ALA A 71 -1.06 -0.91 19.34
CA ALA A 71 -0.84 -1.74 20.52
C ALA A 71 -2.00 -1.62 21.53
N GLY A 72 -2.48 -0.38 21.77
CA GLY A 72 -3.64 -0.13 22.62
C GLY A 72 -4.92 -0.77 22.07
N ALA A 73 -5.20 -0.62 20.76
CA ALA A 73 -6.37 -1.23 20.13
C ALA A 73 -6.33 -2.77 20.16
N LEU A 74 -5.14 -3.36 20.07
CA LEU A 74 -4.92 -4.80 20.12
C LEU A 74 -4.69 -5.34 21.54
N ASN A 75 -4.81 -4.51 22.59
CA ASN A 75 -4.49 -4.86 23.99
C ASN A 75 -3.14 -5.59 24.14
N THR A 76 -2.14 -5.16 23.38
CA THR A 76 -0.80 -5.75 23.38
C THR A 76 0.13 -4.91 24.24
N ILE A 77 0.94 -5.57 25.07
CA ILE A 77 1.99 -4.91 25.86
C ILE A 77 3.09 -4.36 24.93
N LEU A 78 3.62 -3.18 25.26
CA LEU A 78 4.67 -2.54 24.45
C LEU A 78 6.07 -3.06 24.79
N PHE A 79 6.25 -3.59 26.00
CA PHE A 79 7.45 -4.20 26.54
C PHE A 79 7.09 -5.05 27.75
#